data_AF-A0A1Y4RUJ4-F1
#
_entry.id   AF-A0A1Y4RUJ4-F1
#
_cell.length_a   1.000
_cell.length_b   1.000
_cell.length_c   1.000
_cell.angle_alpha   90.00
_cell.angle_beta   90.00
_cell.angle_gamma   90.00
#
_symmetry.space_group_name_H-M   'P 1'
#
loop_
_entity.id
_entity.type
_entity.pdbx_description
1 polymer ?
#
loop_
_entity_poly.entity_id
_entity_poly.type
_entity_poly.pdbx_seq_one_letter_code
_entity_poly.pdbx_strand_id
1 'polypeptide(L)' 'MLYLWTFQSLDEFCQELNAYLEYYNHNRIKEKLNGLSPVQYRIKNGFAA' A
#
# COMPACT_ATOMS: atom_id res chain seq x y z
N MET A 1 -1.22 3.05 9.63
CA MET A 1 -0.64 3.74 10.80
C MET A 1 -0.32 5.21 10.54
N LEU A 2 -0.24 5.68 9.27
CA LEU A 2 0.01 7.10 8.97
C LEU A 2 -0.87 8.11 9.72
N TYR A 3 -2.15 7.81 9.96
CA TYR A 3 -3.08 8.72 10.64
C TYR A 3 -2.93 8.75 12.18
N LEU A 4 -2.03 7.96 12.76
CA LEU A 4 -1.79 7.90 14.20
C LEU A 4 -0.51 8.65 14.62
N TRP A 5 0.27 9.15 13.65
CA TRP A 5 1.56 9.79 13.91
C TRP A 5 1.53 11.27 13.53
N THR A 6 2.28 12.06 14.31
CA THR A 6 2.57 13.47 14.02
C THR A 6 3.94 13.56 13.37
N PHE A 7 4.00 14.15 12.19
CA PHE A 7 5.25 14.32 11.43
C PHE A 7 5.88 15.67 11.79
N GLN A 8 7.21 15.71 11.83
CA GLN A 8 7.98 16.92 12.13
C GLN A 8 8.14 17.81 10.88
N SER A 9 7.99 17.25 9.68
CA SER A 9 8.06 17.99 8.42
C SER A 9 7.18 17.38 7.32
N LEU A 10 6.96 18.17 6.26
CA LEU A 10 6.26 17.69 5.06
C LEU A 10 7.07 16.62 4.33
N ASP A 11 8.39 16.77 4.26
CA ASP A 11 9.28 15.78 3.63
C ASP A 11 9.20 14.41 4.32
N GLU A 12 9.23 14.40 5.65
CA GLU A 12 9.07 13.17 6.45
C GLU A 12 7.71 12.53 6.18
N PHE A 13 6.63 13.32 6.18
CA PHE A 13 5.30 12.83 5.83
C PHE A 13 5.25 12.21 4.43
N CYS A 14 5.84 12.87 3.43
CA CYS A 14 5.88 12.37 2.06
C CYS A 14 6.66 11.05 1.94
N GLN A 15 7.77 10.92 2.65
CA GLN A 15 8.55 9.68 2.69
C GLN A 15 7.75 8.53 3.29
N GLU A 16 7.14 8.75 4.45
CA GLU A 16 6.30 7.76 5.13
C GLU A 16 5.05 7.41 4.31
N LEU A 17 4.43 8.39 3.66
CA LEU A 17 3.29 8.18 2.77
C LEU A 17 3.68 7.27 1.59
N ASN A 18 4.81 7.52 0.95
CA ASN A 18 5.30 6.69 -0.15
C ASN A 18 5.57 5.25 0.32
N ALA A 19 6.24 5.08 1.45
CA ALA A 19 6.50 3.76 2.03
C ALA A 19 5.19 3.00 2.33
N TYR A 20 4.19 3.70 2.87
CA TYR A 20 2.88 3.11 3.12
C TYR A 20 2.12 2.74 1.86
N LEU A 21 2.17 3.59 0.82
CA LEU A 21 1.53 3.28 -0.47
C LEU A 21 2.15 2.04 -1.10
N GLU A 22 3.48 1.92 -1.05
CA GLU A 22 4.20 0.74 -1.52
C GLU A 22 3.76 -0.51 -0.76
N TYR A 23 3.83 -0.46 0.58
CA TYR A 23 3.35 -1.55 1.43
C TYR A 23 1.89 -1.92 1.10
N TYR A 24 1.01 -0.93 0.97
CA TYR A 24 -0.41 -1.16 0.74
C TYR A 24 -0.67 -1.84 -0.61
N ASN A 25 0.08 -1.46 -1.65
CA ASN A 25 -0.11 -1.98 -3.01
C ASN A 25 0.56 -3.34 -3.23
N HIS A 26 1.75 -3.54 -2.66
CA HIS A 26 2.62 -4.67 -2.99
C HIS A 26 2.70 -5.72 -1.89
N ASN A 27 2.65 -5.32 -0.62
CA ASN A 27 2.92 -6.22 0.51
C ASN A 27 1.68 -6.55 1.33
N ARG A 28 0.65 -5.68 1.33
CA ARG A 28 -0.55 -5.87 2.15
C ARG A 28 -1.39 -7.03 1.62
N ILE A 29 -1.43 -8.10 2.39
CA ILE A 29 -2.26 -9.27 2.11
C ILE A 29 -3.71 -9.01 2.54
N LYS A 30 -4.68 -9.42 1.72
CA LYS A 30 -6.11 -9.34 2.06
C LYS A 30 -6.78 -10.68 1.79
N GLU A 31 -7.52 -11.21 2.77
CA GLU A 31 -8.27 -12.46 2.63
C GLU A 31 -9.28 -12.39 1.47
N LYS A 32 -9.97 -11.26 1.32
CA LYS A 32 -10.90 -11.04 0.18
C LYS A 32 -10.23 -11.04 -1.20
N LEU A 33 -8.90 -10.93 -1.26
CA LEU A 33 -8.11 -11.05 -2.48
C LEU A 33 -7.44 -12.42 -2.57
N ASN A 34 -7.97 -13.44 -1.87
CA ASN A 34 -7.41 -14.79 -1.79
C ASN A 34 -5.96 -14.80 -1.27
N GLY A 35 -5.65 -13.95 -0.30
CA GLY A 35 -4.31 -13.88 0.27
C GLY A 35 -3.28 -13.15 -0.62
N LEU A 36 -3.72 -12.47 -1.68
CA LEU A 36 -2.84 -11.71 -2.57
C LEU A 36 -2.73 -10.24 -2.15
N SER A 37 -1.64 -9.60 -2.57
CA SER A 37 -1.56 -8.14 -2.55
C SER A 37 -2.43 -7.50 -3.63
N PRO A 38 -2.82 -6.22 -3.51
CA PRO A 38 -3.63 -5.54 -4.51
C PRO A 38 -3.06 -5.58 -5.94
N VAL A 39 -1.74 -5.44 -6.10
CA VAL A 39 -1.10 -5.53 -7.43
C VAL A 39 -1.13 -6.97 -7.95
N GLN A 40 -0.77 -7.95 -7.13
CA GLN A 40 -0.83 -9.37 -7.52
C GLN A 40 -2.24 -9.80 -7.93
N TYR A 41 -3.25 -9.34 -7.20
CA TYR A 41 -4.64 -9.60 -7.53
C TYR A 41 -5.03 -9.00 -8.90
N ARG A 42 -4.63 -7.75 -9.18
CA ARG A 42 -4.92 -7.11 -10.49
C ARG A 42 -4.29 -7.87 -11.65
N ILE A 43 -3.02 -8.29 -11.50
CA ILE A 43 -2.31 -9.09 -12.50
C ILE A 43 -3.02 -10.44 -12.72
N LYS A 44 -3.32 -11.17 -11.64
CA LYS A 44 -3.96 -12.49 -11.72
C LYS A 44 -5.32 -12.47 -12.40
N ASN A 45 -6.10 -11.42 -12.18
CA ASN A 45 -7.45 -11.30 -12.72
C ASN A 45 -7.50 -10.57 -14.08
N GLY A 46 -6.34 -10.25 -14.68
CA GLY A 46 -6.30 -9.54 -15.96
C GLY A 46 -6.82 -8.10 -15.89
N PHE A 47 -6.91 -7.50 -14.71
CA PHE A 47 -7.24 -6.09 -14.52
C PHE A 47 -6.02 -5.18 -14.71
N ALA A 48 -4.95 -5.67 -15.34
CA ALA A 48 -3.82 -4.84 -15.69
C ALA A 48 -4.29 -3.77 -16.70
N ALA A 49 -3.96 -2.52 -16.39
CA ALA A 49 -4.12 -1.35 -17.26
C ALA A 49 -3.14 -1.41 -18.43
#